data_AF-A0A2G5TT57-F1
#
_entry.id   AF-A0A2G5TT57-F1
#
_cell.length_a   1.000
_cell.length_b   1.000
_cell.length_c   1.000
_cell.angle_alpha   90.00
_cell.angle_beta   90.00
_cell.angle_gamma   90.00
#
_symmetry.space_group_name_H-M   'P 1'
#
loop_
_entity.id
_entity.type
_entity.pdbx_description
1 polymer ?
#
loop_
_entity_poly.entity_id
_entity_poly.type
_entity_poly.pdbx_seq_one_letter_code
_entity_poly.pdbx_strand_id
1 'polypeptide(L)'
;MIFVVGPKKCKTTVTCFYDTSENNITYKYAQEMMELNPDDVELSYLLADLALSHASKRFRGEIEEICEKLMENLGNSLHNYYVEQKETPRYALRLAQILKINRKIKEEVIQIRSKLQLAKIFDVHTVEFSHMEYFEDL
;
A
#
# COMPACT_ATOMS: atom_id res chain seq x y z
N MET A 1 17.07 -3.01 -17.22
CA MET A 1 17.22 -4.11 -18.18
C MET A 1 17.03 -5.39 -17.39
N ILE A 2 15.87 -6.06 -17.52
CA ILE A 2 15.56 -7.28 -16.76
C ILE A 2 15.86 -8.45 -17.71
N PHE A 3 16.79 -9.32 -17.32
CA PHE A 3 17.08 -10.56 -18.06
C PHE A 3 15.98 -11.57 -17.78
N VAL A 4 15.42 -12.17 -18.84
CA VAL A 4 14.41 -13.24 -18.76
C VAL A 4 15.10 -14.53 -19.17
N VAL A 5 15.30 -15.47 -18.23
CA VAL A 5 15.76 -16.83 -18.54
C VAL A 5 14.57 -17.79 -18.48
N GLY A 6 14.46 -18.64 -19.50
CA GLY A 6 13.30 -19.48 -19.82
C GLY A 6 13.02 -20.68 -18.89
N PRO A 7 11.98 -21.48 -19.20
CA PRO A 7 11.18 -22.19 -18.18
C PRO A 7 11.73 -23.58 -17.81
N LYS A 8 11.67 -23.92 -16.52
CA LYS A 8 11.57 -25.32 -16.06
C LYS A 8 10.11 -25.66 -15.73
N LYS A 9 9.69 -26.82 -16.23
CA LYS A 9 8.29 -27.26 -16.37
C LYS A 9 7.61 -27.47 -15.01
N CYS A 10 6.54 -26.71 -14.72
CA CYS A 10 5.37 -27.17 -13.96
C CYS A 10 4.21 -26.17 -14.17
N LYS A 11 3.25 -26.52 -15.02
CA LYS A 11 2.24 -25.58 -15.57
C LYS A 11 1.01 -25.32 -14.69
N THR A 12 0.88 -25.90 -13.49
CA THR A 12 -0.39 -25.86 -12.74
C THR A 12 -0.29 -25.18 -11.36
N THR A 13 0.90 -24.91 -10.84
CA THR A 13 1.08 -24.40 -9.45
C THR A 13 1.49 -22.93 -9.37
N VAL A 14 1.87 -22.33 -10.51
CA VAL A 14 2.53 -21.00 -10.55
C VAL A 14 1.52 -19.84 -10.41
N THR A 15 0.27 -20.01 -10.85
CA THR A 15 -0.77 -18.97 -10.84
C THR A 15 -1.21 -18.54 -9.42
N CYS A 16 -0.91 -19.35 -8.41
CA CYS A 16 -1.18 -19.00 -7.00
C CYS A 16 -0.23 -17.90 -6.47
N PHE A 17 0.98 -17.81 -7.04
CA PHE A 17 2.05 -16.95 -6.56
C PHE A 17 2.19 -15.63 -7.34
N TYR A 18 1.76 -15.60 -8.61
CA TYR A 18 1.78 -14.39 -9.43
C TYR A 18 0.38 -13.81 -9.52
N ASP A 19 0.23 -12.54 -9.15
CA ASP A 19 -1.02 -11.81 -9.38
C ASP A 19 -1.20 -11.64 -10.90
N THR A 20 -2.06 -12.47 -11.50
CA THR A 20 -2.59 -12.29 -12.85
C THR A 20 -3.24 -10.90 -12.97
N SER A 21 -3.40 -10.35 -14.18
CA SER A 21 -4.01 -9.02 -14.41
C SER A 21 -5.36 -8.82 -13.69
N GLU A 22 -6.11 -9.90 -13.44
CA GLU A 22 -7.40 -9.91 -12.74
C GLU A 22 -7.30 -9.78 -11.20
N ASN A 23 -6.15 -10.11 -10.60
CA ASN A 23 -5.90 -10.03 -9.15
C ASN A 23 -4.94 -8.88 -8.78
N ASN A 24 -4.56 -8.04 -9.74
CA ASN A 24 -3.61 -6.97 -9.50
C ASN A 24 -4.24 -5.83 -8.68
N ILE A 25 -3.63 -5.54 -7.53
CA ILE A 25 -4.01 -4.48 -6.57
C ILE A 25 -4.39 -3.17 -7.26
N THR A 26 -3.64 -2.81 -8.32
CA THR A 26 -3.80 -1.56 -9.06
C THR A 26 -5.19 -1.48 -9.66
N TYR A 27 -5.66 -2.55 -10.33
CA TYR A 27 -6.99 -2.56 -10.94
C TYR A 27 -8.10 -2.67 -9.89
N LYS A 28 -7.84 -3.37 -8.78
CA LYS A 28 -8.82 -3.61 -7.71
C LYS A 28 -9.27 -2.32 -7.03
N TYR A 29 -8.36 -1.37 -6.79
CA TYR A 29 -8.67 -0.12 -6.11
C TYR A 29 -8.66 1.11 -7.02
N ALA A 30 -8.28 0.97 -8.30
CA ALA A 30 -8.30 2.07 -9.26
C ALA A 30 -9.69 2.70 -9.38
N GLN A 31 -10.75 1.89 -9.50
CA GLN A 31 -12.11 2.42 -9.62
C GLN A 31 -12.54 3.18 -8.36
N GLU A 32 -12.27 2.63 -7.16
CA GLU A 32 -12.59 3.30 -5.89
C GLU A 32 -11.83 4.63 -5.74
N MET A 33 -10.58 4.69 -6.18
CA MET A 33 -9.79 5.93 -6.19
C MET A 33 -10.30 6.96 -7.20
N MET A 34 -10.71 6.52 -8.39
CA MET A 34 -11.32 7.40 -9.40
C MET A 34 -12.67 7.95 -8.92
N GLU A 35 -13.47 7.14 -8.23
CA GLU A 35 -14.74 7.57 -7.63
C GLU A 35 -14.53 8.55 -6.45
N LEU A 36 -13.51 8.31 -5.62
CA LEU A 36 -13.15 9.22 -4.54
C LEU A 36 -12.67 10.58 -5.08
N ASN A 37 -11.93 10.55 -6.20
CA ASN A 37 -11.28 11.68 -6.85
C ASN A 37 -10.58 12.59 -5.82
N PRO A 38 -9.52 12.09 -5.14
CA PRO A 38 -8.85 12.85 -4.10
C PRO A 38 -8.12 14.06 -4.70
N ASP A 39 -8.16 15.18 -3.98
CA ASP A 39 -7.29 16.33 -4.29
C ASP A 39 -5.84 16.05 -3.85
N ASP A 40 -4.89 16.85 -4.29
CA ASP A 40 -3.46 16.69 -3.99
C ASP A 40 -3.18 16.59 -2.49
N VAL A 41 -3.90 17.37 -1.67
CA VAL A 41 -3.79 17.34 -0.20
C VAL A 41 -4.29 16.03 0.38
N GLU A 42 -5.42 15.54 -0.11
CA GLU A 42 -6.02 14.27 0.32
C GLU A 42 -5.12 13.11 -0.10
N LEU A 43 -4.64 13.10 -1.35
CA LEU A 43 -3.72 12.08 -1.87
C LEU A 43 -2.40 12.05 -1.08
N SER A 44 -1.84 13.21 -0.74
CA SER A 44 -0.65 13.31 0.10
C SER A 44 -0.87 12.71 1.48
N TYR A 45 -2.03 12.98 2.08
CA TYR A 45 -2.42 12.35 3.35
C TYR A 45 -2.55 10.82 3.23
N LEU A 46 -3.17 10.32 2.15
CA LEU A 46 -3.27 8.88 1.91
C LEU A 46 -1.89 8.21 1.85
N LEU A 47 -0.96 8.79 1.09
CA LEU A 47 0.39 8.26 0.92
C LEU A 47 1.18 8.30 2.23
N ALA A 48 1.08 9.41 2.98
CA ALA A 48 1.72 9.54 4.27
C ALA A 48 1.20 8.51 5.28
N ASP A 49 -0.11 8.29 5.36
CA ASP A 49 -0.70 7.26 6.22
C ASP A 49 -0.22 5.85 5.85
N LEU A 50 -0.11 5.53 4.55
CA LEU A 50 0.44 4.25 4.12
C LEU A 50 1.91 4.07 4.54
N ALA A 51 2.75 5.08 4.30
CA ALA A 51 4.18 5.02 4.59
C ALA A 51 4.48 5.02 6.10
N LEU A 52 3.89 5.96 6.84
CA LEU A 52 4.12 6.13 8.28
C LEU A 52 3.54 4.99 9.09
N SER A 53 2.34 4.49 8.75
CA SER A 53 1.79 3.33 9.45
C SER A 53 2.57 2.04 9.17
N HIS A 54 3.21 1.94 8.01
CA HIS A 54 4.14 0.85 7.72
C HIS A 54 5.43 1.01 8.54
N ALA A 55 6.01 2.20 8.55
CA ALA A 55 7.22 2.50 9.30
C ALA A 55 7.04 2.30 10.82
N SER A 56 5.94 2.78 11.40
CA SER A 56 5.66 2.62 12.85
C SER A 56 5.56 1.16 13.25
N LYS A 57 4.90 0.32 12.44
CA LYS A 57 4.80 -1.13 12.71
C LYS A 57 6.13 -1.85 12.59
N ARG A 58 7.00 -1.38 11.68
CA ARG A 58 8.32 -1.98 11.42
C ARG A 58 9.34 -1.57 12.49
N PHE A 59 9.33 -0.31 12.89
CA PHE A 59 10.29 0.28 13.81
C PHE A 59 9.59 0.61 15.13
N ARG A 60 9.75 -0.26 16.13
CA ARG A 60 9.18 -0.06 17.47
C ARG A 60 9.96 0.98 18.27
N GLY A 61 9.30 1.57 19.26
CA GLY A 61 9.92 2.51 20.21
C GLY A 61 9.87 3.95 19.72
N GLU A 62 10.99 4.66 19.74
CA GLU A 62 11.02 6.11 19.44
C GLU A 62 10.50 6.45 18.04
N ILE A 63 10.79 5.61 17.03
CA ILE A 63 10.32 5.84 15.65
C ILE A 63 8.80 5.68 15.56
N GLU A 64 8.21 4.75 16.32
CA GLU A 64 6.76 4.56 16.39
C GLU A 64 6.10 5.82 16.93
N GLU A 65 6.60 6.37 18.04
CA GLU A 65 6.11 7.62 18.62
C GLU A 65 6.25 8.81 17.66
N ILE A 66 7.36 8.90 16.92
CA ILE A 66 7.56 9.94 15.92
C ILE A 66 6.54 9.81 14.79
N CYS A 67 6.31 8.58 14.29
CA CYS A 67 5.32 8.33 13.24
C CYS A 67 3.90 8.69 13.71
N GLU A 68 3.53 8.36 14.95
CA GLU A 68 2.23 8.71 15.53
C GLU A 68 2.06 10.23 15.63
N LYS A 69 3.07 10.96 16.12
CA LYS A 69 3.06 12.43 16.19
C LYS A 69 2.95 13.07 14.80
N LEU A 70 3.66 12.53 13.80
CA LEU A 70 3.56 13.01 12.42
C LEU A 70 2.15 12.80 11.86
N MET A 71 1.54 11.64 12.13
CA MET A 71 0.18 11.34 11.72
C MET A 71 -0.85 12.26 12.38
N GLU A 72 -0.69 12.59 13.66
CA GLU A 72 -1.53 13.56 14.36
C GLU A 72 -1.44 14.95 13.69
N ASN A 73 -0.22 15.42 13.42
CA ASN A 73 0.00 16.71 12.76
C ASN A 73 -0.60 16.75 11.34
N LEU A 74 -0.48 15.66 10.58
CA LEU A 74 -1.11 15.52 9.27
C LEU A 74 -2.64 15.53 9.38
N GLY A 75 -3.20 14.86 10.39
CA GLY A 75 -4.64 14.88 10.66
C GLY A 75 -5.17 16.28 10.98
N ASN A 76 -4.44 17.04 11.80
CA ASN A 76 -4.77 18.44 12.12
C ASN A 76 -4.65 19.33 10.88
N SER A 77 -3.60 19.15 10.07
CA SER A 77 -3.44 19.90 8.82
C SER A 77 -4.56 19.61 7.83
N LEU A 78 -5.00 18.34 7.75
CA LEU A 78 -6.12 17.93 6.92
C LEU A 78 -7.44 18.53 7.42
N HIS A 79 -7.68 18.55 8.74
CA HIS A 79 -8.83 19.22 9.34
C HIS A 79 -8.87 20.71 8.96
N ASN A 80 -7.75 21.42 9.14
CA ASN A 80 -7.66 22.84 8.81
C ASN A 80 -7.90 23.08 7.31
N TYR A 81 -7.36 22.23 6.43
CA TYR A 81 -7.63 22.30 5.00
C TYR A 81 -9.13 22.21 4.68
N TYR A 82 -9.86 21.28 5.31
CA TYR A 82 -11.31 21.15 5.08
C TYR A 82 -12.13 22.32 5.63
N VAL A 83 -11.75 22.85 6.80
CA VAL A 83 -12.48 23.93 7.47
C VAL A 83 -12.18 25.29 6.84
N GLU A 84 -10.91 25.59 6.59
CA GLU A 84 -10.45 26.91 6.15
C GLU A 84 -10.46 27.07 4.63
N GLN A 85 -10.01 26.06 3.87
CA GLN A 85 -9.83 26.19 2.42
C GLN A 85 -11.03 25.68 1.62
N LYS A 86 -11.58 24.52 1.99
CA LYS A 86 -12.77 23.98 1.31
C LYS A 86 -14.09 24.50 1.88
N GLU A 87 -14.09 25.18 3.03
CA GLU A 87 -15.30 25.62 3.75
C GLU A 87 -16.33 24.48 3.96
N THR A 88 -15.85 23.24 4.08
CA THR A 88 -16.69 22.04 4.22
C THR A 88 -16.46 21.37 5.57
N PRO A 89 -17.05 21.88 6.67
CA PRO A 89 -16.86 21.30 7.99
C PRO A 89 -17.44 19.87 8.11
N ARG A 90 -18.36 19.48 7.21
CA ARG A 90 -18.96 18.13 7.16
C ARG A 90 -18.13 17.14 6.33
N TYR A 91 -16.82 17.13 6.50
CA TYR A 91 -15.89 16.28 5.75
C TYR A 91 -15.74 14.86 6.33
N ALA A 92 -16.35 14.55 7.49
CA ALA A 92 -16.20 13.27 8.18
C ALA A 92 -16.56 12.05 7.31
N LEU A 93 -17.60 12.16 6.46
CA LEU A 93 -17.97 11.08 5.54
C LEU A 93 -16.88 10.84 4.48
N ARG A 94 -16.29 11.92 3.95
CA ARG A 94 -15.21 11.84 2.97
C ARG A 94 -13.94 11.27 3.60
N LEU A 95 -13.61 11.70 4.82
CA LEU A 95 -12.50 11.12 5.58
C LEU A 95 -12.69 9.62 5.83
N ALA A 96 -13.92 9.19 6.16
CA ALA A 96 -14.22 7.78 6.33
C ALA A 96 -13.99 6.97 5.03
N GLN A 97 -14.30 7.53 3.86
CA GLN A 97 -14.01 6.90 2.57
C GLN A 97 -12.50 6.80 2.32
N ILE A 98 -11.76 7.87 2.58
CA ILE A 98 -10.28 7.91 2.48
C ILE A 98 -9.66 6.81 3.36
N LEU A 99 -10.03 6.76 4.63
CA LEU A 99 -9.50 5.77 5.59
C LEU A 99 -9.89 4.34 5.21
N LYS A 100 -11.10 4.13 4.67
CA LYS A 100 -11.56 2.83 4.20
C LYS A 100 -10.68 2.29 3.06
N ILE A 101 -10.36 3.14 2.08
CA ILE A 101 -9.50 2.73 0.95
C ILE A 101 -8.08 2.44 1.45
N ASN A 102 -7.52 3.29 2.30
CA ASN A 102 -6.20 3.06 2.89
C ASN A 102 -6.13 1.74 3.66
N ARG A 103 -7.16 1.42 4.45
CA ARG A 103 -7.22 0.13 5.16
C ARG A 103 -7.21 -1.05 4.20
N LYS A 104 -8.02 -1.01 3.13
CA LYS A 104 -8.07 -2.07 2.12
C LYS A 104 -6.71 -2.28 1.46
N ILE A 105 -6.02 -1.19 1.07
CA ILE A 105 -4.68 -1.27 0.48
C ILE A 105 -3.69 -1.90 1.46
N LYS A 106 -3.69 -1.49 2.73
CA LYS A 106 -2.82 -2.06 3.77
C LYS A 106 -3.05 -3.56 3.93
N GLU A 107 -4.30 -4.01 3.96
CA GLU A 107 -4.66 -5.44 4.05
C GLU A 107 -4.15 -6.22 2.83
N GLU A 108 -4.30 -5.68 1.62
CA GLU A 108 -3.84 -6.34 0.40
C GLU A 108 -2.30 -6.45 0.34
N VAL A 109 -1.58 -5.41 0.74
CA VAL A 109 -0.11 -5.42 0.83
C VAL A 109 0.37 -6.51 1.78
N ILE A 110 -0.30 -6.71 2.92
CA ILE A 110 0.03 -7.79 3.86
C ILE A 110 -0.19 -9.17 3.22
N GLN A 111 -1.27 -9.35 2.46
CA GLN A 111 -1.53 -10.62 1.75
C GLN A 111 -0.50 -10.90 0.66
N ILE A 112 -0.01 -9.87 -0.01
CA ILE A 112 1.02 -10.04 -1.05
C ILE A 112 2.35 -10.41 -0.43
N ARG A 113 2.70 -9.80 0.71
CA ARG A 113 3.89 -10.19 1.48
C ARG A 113 3.86 -11.65 1.87
N SER A 114 2.74 -12.15 2.40
CA SER A 114 2.64 -13.57 2.78
C SER A 114 2.82 -14.51 1.58
N LYS A 115 2.23 -14.16 0.42
CA LYS A 115 2.44 -14.90 -0.84
C LYS A 115 3.90 -14.87 -1.30
N LEU A 116 4.56 -13.72 -1.25
CA LEU A 116 5.97 -13.56 -1.65
C LEU A 116 6.91 -14.37 -0.73
N GLN A 117 6.68 -14.35 0.58
CA GLN A 117 7.45 -15.15 1.54
C GLN A 117 7.32 -16.65 1.26
N LEU A 118 6.11 -17.13 0.95
CA LEU A 118 5.90 -18.52 0.55
C LEU A 118 6.60 -18.84 -0.78
N ALA A 119 6.49 -17.96 -1.77
CA ALA A 119 7.15 -18.15 -3.07
C ALA A 119 8.69 -18.24 -2.94
N LYS A 120 9.29 -17.48 -2.01
CA LYS A 120 10.72 -17.56 -1.65
C LYS A 120 11.08 -18.92 -1.05
N ILE A 121 10.27 -19.44 -0.11
CA ILE A 121 10.51 -20.76 0.52
C ILE A 121 10.43 -21.90 -0.49
N PHE A 122 9.48 -21.84 -1.42
CA PHE A 122 9.26 -22.88 -2.41
C PHE A 122 10.10 -22.72 -3.69
N ASP A 123 11.00 -21.73 -3.74
CA ASP A 123 11.85 -21.42 -4.89
C ASP A 123 11.06 -21.32 -6.22
N VAL A 124 9.87 -20.70 -6.15
CA VAL A 124 8.94 -20.60 -7.29
C VAL A 124 9.38 -19.51 -8.28
N HIS A 125 10.26 -18.61 -7.85
CA HIS A 125 10.73 -17.50 -8.66
C HIS A 125 11.84 -17.95 -9.61
N THR A 126 11.55 -17.97 -10.91
CA THR A 126 12.57 -18.09 -11.97
C THR A 126 13.12 -16.73 -12.41
N VAL A 127 12.79 -15.65 -11.69
CA VAL A 127 13.11 -14.26 -12.05
C VAL A 127 14.09 -13.71 -11.02
N GLU A 128 15.31 -13.42 -11.47
CA GLU A 128 16.29 -12.66 -10.70
C GLU A 128 15.92 -11.17 -10.77
N PHE A 129 15.31 -10.65 -9.71
CA PHE A 129 15.11 -9.20 -9.58
C PHE A 129 16.45 -8.53 -9.31
N SER A 130 16.71 -7.42 -10.00
CA SER A 130 17.94 -6.64 -9.82
C SER A 130 18.12 -6.12 -8.39
N HIS A 131 17.03 -5.97 -7.62
CA HIS A 131 17.08 -5.60 -6.21
C HIS A 131 16.10 -6.43 -5.40
N MET A 132 16.44 -7.70 -5.18
CA MET A 132 15.66 -8.62 -4.33
C MET A 132 15.57 -8.13 -2.88
N GLU A 133 16.56 -7.37 -2.41
CA GLU A 133 16.64 -6.76 -1.07
C GLU A 133 15.41 -5.90 -0.71
N TYR A 134 14.81 -5.18 -1.66
CA TYR A 134 13.60 -4.40 -1.39
C TYR A 134 12.40 -5.26 -0.99
N PHE A 135 12.39 -6.53 -1.37
CA PHE A 135 11.32 -7.48 -1.03
C PHE A 135 11.62 -8.27 0.25
N GLU A 136 12.86 -8.25 0.75
CA GLU A 136 13.21 -8.89 2.02
C GLU A 136 12.62 -8.12 3.21
N ASP A 137 12.42 -6.81 3.02
CA ASP A 137 11.91 -5.88 4.02
C ASP A 137 10.43 -5.50 3.84
N LEU A 138 9.77 -6.03 2.80
CA LEU A 138 8.31 -5.98 2.65
C LEU A 138 7.67 -7.10 3.48
#